data_AF-A0A1U8N4W3-F1
#
_entry.id   AF-A0A1U8N4W3-F1
#
_cell.length_a   1.000
_cell.length_b   1.000
_cell.length_c   1.000
_cell.angle_alpha   90.00
_cell.angle_beta   90.00
_cell.angle_gamma   90.00
#
_symmetry.space_group_name_H-M   'P 1'
#
loop_
_entity.id
_entity.type
_entity.pdbx_description
1 polymer ?
#
loop_
_entity_poly.entity_id
_entity_poly.type
_entity_poly.pdbx_seq_one_letter_code
_entity_poly.pdbx_strand_id
1 'polypeptide(L)'
;MRLKAEMHQGIFVDAMDVLNKYIKIAFADITDFIKFTDVESTIEHSEKEFDDRGNVTSEKTTVEPYTYTSFRMQKSDQIDGTLLTELSRGKDGMFKVKLADKMRALEKLELYFDLLPDHHKRKMEEEKLKLAQLKVQGDKDNEKEKDVAAALRGLVNGIDAQTN
;
A
#
# COMPACT_ATOMS: atom_id res chain seq x y z
N MET A 1 31.43 20.60 12.30
CA MET A 1 30.65 20.29 11.08
C MET A 1 30.14 18.84 10.98
N ARG A 2 30.42 17.92 11.92
CA ARG A 2 29.90 16.53 11.87
C ARG A 2 28.43 16.38 12.27
N LEU A 3 27.97 17.17 13.24
CA LEU A 3 26.60 17.08 13.76
C LEU A 3 25.52 17.32 12.70
N LYS A 4 25.77 18.24 11.75
CA LYS A 4 24.79 18.59 10.70
C LYS A 4 24.62 17.48 9.65
N ALA A 5 25.68 16.71 9.38
CA ALA A 5 25.67 15.59 8.44
C ALA A 5 25.04 14.34 9.05
N GLU A 6 25.36 14.03 10.32
CA GLU A 6 24.75 12.91 11.05
C GLU A 6 23.25 13.13 11.29
N MET A 7 22.83 14.36 11.63
CA MET A 7 21.40 14.70 11.73
C MET A 7 20.66 14.55 10.39
N HIS A 8 21.27 14.96 9.27
CA HIS A 8 20.64 14.81 7.95
C HIS A 8 20.53 13.35 7.52
N GLN A 9 21.54 12.53 7.79
CA GLN A 9 21.48 11.10 7.45
C GLN A 9 20.45 10.35 8.30
N GLY A 10 20.33 10.63 9.60
CA GLY A 10 19.32 10.02 10.46
C GLY A 10 17.88 10.38 10.06
N ILE A 11 17.62 11.66 9.75
CA ILE A 11 16.29 12.13 9.32
C ILE A 11 15.90 11.54 7.95
N PHE A 12 16.86 11.36 7.04
CA PHE A 12 16.59 10.79 5.72
C PHE A 12 16.24 9.30 5.79
N VAL A 13 16.91 8.54 6.67
CA VAL A 13 16.57 7.13 6.96
C VAL A 13 15.15 7.03 7.52
N ASP A 14 14.81 7.88 8.50
CA ASP A 14 13.48 7.91 9.12
C ASP A 14 12.36 8.28 8.12
N ALA A 15 12.60 9.25 7.24
CA ALA A 15 11.65 9.62 6.18
C ALA A 15 11.44 8.49 5.16
N MET A 16 12.50 7.74 4.82
CA MET A 16 12.40 6.58 3.93
C MET A 16 11.64 5.43 4.59
N ASP A 17 11.82 5.23 5.90
CA ASP A 17 11.08 4.22 6.65
C ASP A 17 9.57 4.53 6.69
N VAL A 18 9.20 5.79 6.85
CA VAL A 18 7.81 6.26 6.75
C VAL A 18 7.26 6.03 5.34
N LEU A 19 8.03 6.33 4.29
CA LEU A 19 7.63 6.07 2.92
C LEU A 19 7.40 4.58 2.66
N ASN A 20 8.36 3.75 3.06
CA ASN A 20 8.27 2.29 2.95
C ASN A 20 7.04 1.75 3.67
N LYS A 21 6.67 2.34 4.80
CA LYS A 21 5.44 1.98 5.52
C LYS A 21 4.18 2.29 4.71
N TYR A 22 4.11 3.45 4.06
CA TYR A 22 2.99 3.78 3.17
C TYR A 22 2.94 2.88 1.93
N ILE A 23 4.09 2.53 1.35
CA ILE A 23 4.17 1.56 0.24
C ILE A 23 3.58 0.20 0.68
N LYS A 24 4.00 -0.31 1.84
CA LYS A 24 3.46 -1.56 2.38
C LYS A 24 1.94 -1.52 2.57
N ILE A 25 1.39 -0.41 3.07
CA ILE A 25 -0.06 -0.24 3.24
C ILE A 25 -0.77 -0.15 1.89
N ALA A 26 -0.21 0.60 0.93
CA ALA A 26 -0.81 0.82 -0.38
C ALA A 26 -0.91 -0.49 -1.21
N PHE A 27 0.06 -1.37 -1.07
CA PHE A 27 0.13 -2.62 -1.84
C PHE A 27 -0.29 -3.86 -1.05
N ALA A 28 -0.69 -3.73 0.22
CA ALA A 28 -1.21 -4.84 0.99
C ALA A 28 -2.48 -5.43 0.35
N ASP A 29 -2.56 -6.76 0.26
CA ASP A 29 -3.76 -7.47 -0.14
C ASP A 29 -4.34 -8.27 1.03
N ILE A 30 -5.67 -8.40 1.10
CA ILE A 30 -6.32 -9.18 2.17
C ILE A 30 -5.99 -10.68 2.08
N THR A 31 -5.66 -11.19 0.90
CA THR A 31 -5.26 -12.58 0.65
C THR A 31 -3.89 -12.92 1.27
N ASP A 32 -3.04 -11.91 1.53
CA ASP A 32 -1.80 -12.09 2.28
C ASP A 32 -2.07 -12.49 3.75
N PHE A 33 -3.25 -12.14 4.26
CA PHE A 33 -3.66 -12.40 5.65
C PHE A 33 -4.66 -13.55 5.76
N ILE A 34 -5.55 -13.71 4.78
CA ILE A 34 -6.68 -14.66 4.84
C ILE A 34 -6.65 -15.57 3.62
N LYS A 35 -6.68 -16.89 3.88
CA LYS A 35 -6.91 -17.93 2.89
C LYS A 35 -8.39 -18.26 2.78
N PHE A 36 -8.85 -18.28 1.54
CA PHE A 36 -10.18 -18.74 1.15
C PHE A 36 -10.01 -20.17 0.61
N THR A 37 -10.80 -21.11 1.10
CA THR A 37 -10.75 -22.50 0.63
C THR A 37 -12.15 -23.05 0.56
N ASP A 38 -12.50 -23.60 -0.60
CA ASP A 38 -13.76 -24.31 -0.75
C ASP A 38 -13.66 -25.67 -0.07
N VAL A 39 -14.58 -25.91 0.85
CA VAL A 39 -14.66 -27.14 1.63
C VAL A 39 -15.95 -27.83 1.27
N GLU A 40 -15.80 -29.03 0.71
CA GLU A 40 -16.92 -29.97 0.54
C GLU A 40 -17.28 -30.55 1.90
N SER A 41 -18.57 -30.55 2.21
CA SER A 41 -19.12 -31.02 3.47
C SER A 41 -20.49 -31.65 3.23
N THR A 42 -21.03 -32.31 4.25
CA THR A 42 -22.32 -33.00 4.17
C THR A 42 -23.20 -32.58 5.33
N ILE A 43 -24.48 -32.30 5.06
CA ILE A 43 -25.49 -32.12 6.11
C ILE A 43 -26.32 -33.40 6.18
N GLU A 44 -26.49 -33.91 7.39
CA GLU A 44 -27.37 -35.04 7.67
C GLU A 44 -28.74 -34.51 8.12
N HIS A 45 -29.78 -34.88 7.37
CA HIS A 45 -31.17 -34.60 7.71
C HIS A 45 -31.81 -35.90 8.19
N SER A 46 -32.19 -35.96 9.48
CA SER A 46 -32.95 -37.07 10.05
C SER A 46 -34.44 -36.70 10.13
N GLU A 47 -35.27 -37.35 9.32
CA GLU A 47 -36.73 -37.23 9.38
C GLU A 47 -37.30 -38.40 10.18
N LYS A 48 -38.06 -38.08 11.23
CA LYS A 48 -38.71 -39.07 12.10
C LYS A 48 -40.21 -39.01 11.90
N GLU A 49 -40.80 -40.15 11.54
CA GLU A 49 -42.24 -40.33 11.56
C GLU A 49 -42.68 -40.85 12.93
N PHE A 50 -43.83 -40.39 13.41
CA PHE A 50 -44.38 -40.75 14.71
C PHE A 50 -45.77 -41.36 14.55
N ASP A 51 -46.11 -42.33 15.38
CA ASP A 51 -47.50 -42.81 15.52
C ASP A 51 -48.37 -41.84 16.33
N ASP A 52 -49.68 -42.10 16.37
CA ASP A 52 -50.66 -41.36 17.17
C ASP A 52 -50.36 -41.36 18.69
N ARG A 53 -49.40 -42.15 19.14
CA ARG A 53 -48.95 -42.28 20.54
C ARG A 53 -47.59 -41.61 20.79
N GLY A 54 -46.99 -40.99 19.77
CA GLY A 54 -45.70 -40.32 19.85
C GLY A 54 -44.49 -41.25 19.81
N ASN A 55 -44.64 -42.52 19.43
CA ASN A 55 -43.51 -43.42 19.21
C ASN A 55 -42.95 -43.25 17.80
N VAL A 56 -41.63 -43.31 17.66
CA VAL A 56 -40.97 -43.25 16.34
C VAL A 56 -41.30 -44.52 15.55
N THR A 57 -41.94 -44.36 14.40
CA THR A 57 -42.31 -45.46 13.48
C THR A 57 -41.28 -45.68 12.38
N SER A 58 -40.61 -44.60 11.95
CA SER A 58 -39.57 -44.64 10.92
C SER A 58 -38.59 -43.50 11.15
N GLU A 59 -37.31 -43.74 10.89
CA GLU A 59 -36.26 -42.72 10.85
C GLU A 59 -35.54 -42.82 9.50
N LYS A 60 -35.63 -41.76 8.71
CA LYS A 60 -34.95 -41.65 7.42
C LYS A 60 -33.85 -40.61 7.53
N THR A 61 -32.61 -41.03 7.37
CA THR A 61 -31.46 -40.13 7.28
C THR A 61 -31.13 -39.89 5.81
N THR A 62 -31.14 -38.62 5.40
CA THR A 62 -30.68 -38.18 4.08
C THR A 62 -29.40 -37.38 4.24
N VAL A 63 -28.38 -37.73 3.46
CA VAL A 63 -27.09 -37.01 3.46
C VAL A 63 -27.03 -36.17 2.19
N GLU A 64 -26.92 -34.86 2.34
CA GLU A 64 -26.83 -33.92 1.23
C GLU A 64 -25.43 -33.26 1.20
N PRO A 65 -24.68 -33.39 0.09
CA PRO A 65 -23.41 -32.70 -0.06
C PRO A 65 -23.62 -31.21 -0.33
N TYR A 66 -22.79 -30.37 0.28
CA TYR A 66 -22.74 -28.94 0.02
C TYR A 66 -21.30 -28.43 0.07
N THR A 67 -21.04 -27.34 -0.65
CA THR A 67 -19.73 -26.69 -0.64
C THR A 67 -19.86 -25.34 0.04
N TYR A 68 -18.94 -25.02 0.94
CA TYR A 68 -18.85 -23.68 1.55
C TYR A 68 -17.42 -23.17 1.54
N THR A 69 -17.26 -21.85 1.46
CA THR A 69 -15.93 -21.22 1.55
C THR A 69 -15.53 -21.04 3.01
N SER A 70 -14.41 -21.65 3.39
CA SER A 70 -13.76 -21.51 4.69
C SER A 70 -12.74 -20.36 4.65
N PHE A 71 -12.74 -19.53 5.69
CA PHE A 71 -11.79 -18.43 5.88
C PHE A 71 -10.80 -18.82 6.97
N ARG A 72 -9.50 -18.84 6.66
CA ARG A 72 -8.44 -19.12 7.64
C ARG A 72 -7.38 -18.04 7.60
N MET A 73 -7.06 -17.47 8.76
CA MET A 73 -5.94 -16.55 8.87
C MET A 73 -4.63 -17.30 8.71
N GLN A 74 -3.69 -16.70 8.01
CA GLN A 74 -2.34 -17.20 7.88
C GLN A 74 -1.62 -17.16 9.24
N LYS A 75 -0.51 -17.89 9.34
CA LYS A 75 0.28 -17.92 10.57
C LYS A 75 0.88 -16.55 10.85
N SER A 76 1.04 -16.21 12.13
CA SER A 76 1.53 -14.90 12.58
C SER A 76 2.94 -14.57 12.09
N ASP A 77 3.78 -15.58 11.85
CA ASP A 77 5.14 -15.45 11.32
C ASP A 77 5.19 -15.15 9.82
N GLN A 78 4.08 -15.34 9.11
CA GLN A 78 3.96 -15.13 7.67
C GLN A 78 3.21 -13.84 7.32
N ILE A 79 2.67 -13.11 8.30
CA ILE A 79 1.88 -11.90 8.09
C ILE A 79 2.54 -10.68 8.70
N ASP A 80 2.46 -9.55 8.01
CA ASP A 80 2.83 -8.26 8.58
C ASP A 80 1.65 -7.67 9.36
N GLY A 81 1.55 -8.04 10.64
CA GLY A 81 0.48 -7.58 11.54
C GLY A 81 0.41 -6.05 11.70
N THR A 82 1.45 -5.32 11.30
CA THR A 82 1.48 -3.86 11.37
C THR A 82 0.58 -3.18 10.32
N LEU A 83 -0.04 -3.96 9.42
CA LEU A 83 -0.99 -3.52 8.41
C LEU A 83 -2.46 -3.75 8.84
N LEU A 84 -2.66 -4.39 10.00
CA LEU A 84 -3.99 -4.66 10.57
C LEU A 84 -4.45 -3.49 11.45
N THR A 85 -5.62 -2.95 11.13
CA THR A 85 -6.30 -1.92 11.94
C THR A 85 -7.23 -2.56 12.97
N GLU A 86 -7.93 -3.63 12.60
CA GLU A 86 -8.89 -4.32 13.48
C GLU A 86 -8.82 -5.82 13.22
N LEU A 87 -8.75 -6.61 14.29
CA LEU A 87 -8.95 -8.06 14.28
C LEU A 87 -9.95 -8.40 15.38
N SER A 88 -11.10 -8.94 15.00
CA SER A 88 -12.18 -9.29 15.94
C SER A 88 -12.77 -10.64 15.58
N ARG A 89 -13.27 -11.36 16.59
CA ARG A 89 -13.98 -12.63 16.44
C ARG A 89 -15.46 -12.41 16.76
N GLY A 90 -16.33 -12.66 15.79
CA GLY A 90 -17.77 -12.62 15.94
C GLY A 90 -18.29 -13.76 16.82
N LYS A 91 -19.55 -13.63 17.27
CA LYS A 91 -20.24 -14.65 18.09
C LYS A 91 -20.51 -15.95 17.33
N ASP A 92 -20.61 -15.84 16.02
CA ASP A 92 -20.70 -16.92 15.03
C ASP A 92 -19.34 -17.58 14.74
N GLY A 93 -18.25 -17.08 15.33
CA GLY A 93 -16.90 -17.56 15.10
C GLY A 93 -16.24 -17.00 13.84
N MET A 94 -16.92 -16.15 13.06
CA MET A 94 -16.32 -15.49 11.89
C MET A 94 -15.34 -14.40 12.32
N PHE A 95 -14.20 -14.28 11.64
CA PHE A 95 -13.21 -13.25 11.92
C PHE A 95 -13.48 -12.01 11.08
N LYS A 96 -13.56 -10.85 11.73
CA LYS A 96 -13.59 -9.55 11.09
C LYS A 96 -12.18 -8.98 11.07
N VAL A 97 -11.67 -8.74 9.87
CA VAL A 97 -10.35 -8.17 9.64
C VAL A 97 -10.48 -6.85 8.89
N LYS A 98 -9.80 -5.82 9.37
CA LYS A 98 -9.64 -4.56 8.65
C LYS A 98 -8.17 -4.26 8.46
N LEU A 99 -7.79 -3.98 7.21
CA LEU A 99 -6.47 -3.47 6.88
C LEU A 99 -6.40 -1.95 7.07
N ALA A 100 -5.19 -1.42 7.05
CA ALA A 100 -4.94 0.01 6.99
C ALA A 100 -5.50 0.61 5.68
N ASP A 101 -5.82 1.90 5.72
CA ASP A 101 -6.45 2.61 4.61
C ASP A 101 -5.47 2.76 3.42
N LYS A 102 -5.70 1.94 2.38
CA LYS A 102 -4.93 1.94 1.14
C LYS A 102 -5.02 3.25 0.38
N MET A 103 -6.19 3.90 0.37
CA MET A 103 -6.38 5.15 -0.38
C MET A 103 -5.57 6.28 0.23
N ARG A 104 -5.61 6.41 1.56
CA ARG A 104 -4.78 7.38 2.28
C ARG A 104 -3.29 7.16 2.08
N ALA A 105 -2.85 5.90 2.03
CA ALA A 105 -1.45 5.59 1.75
C ALA A 105 -1.06 6.01 0.33
N LEU A 106 -1.90 5.71 -0.66
CA LEU A 106 -1.68 6.14 -2.05
C LEU A 106 -1.65 7.67 -2.19
N GLU A 107 -2.54 8.40 -1.55
CA GLU A 107 -2.54 9.87 -1.54
C GLU A 107 -1.25 10.45 -0.94
N LYS A 108 -0.72 9.83 0.13
CA LYS A 108 0.56 10.23 0.73
C LYS A 108 1.75 9.91 -0.15
N LEU A 109 1.71 8.78 -0.86
CA LEU A 109 2.72 8.43 -1.84
C LEU A 109 2.69 9.38 -3.03
N GLU A 110 1.51 9.71 -3.56
CA GLU A 110 1.32 10.69 -4.63
C GLU A 110 1.92 12.04 -4.26
N LEU A 111 1.62 12.57 -3.05
CA LEU A 111 2.22 13.81 -2.56
C LEU A 111 3.75 13.72 -2.49
N TYR A 112 4.31 12.58 -2.07
CA TYR A 112 5.76 12.39 -2.00
C TYR A 112 6.40 12.30 -3.40
N PHE A 113 5.78 11.56 -4.33
CA PHE A 113 6.23 11.45 -5.71
C PHE A 113 5.95 12.69 -6.56
N ASP A 114 5.08 13.60 -6.11
CA ASP A 114 4.89 14.95 -6.67
C ASP A 114 5.78 16.00 -5.96
N LEU A 115 6.35 15.67 -4.79
CA LEU A 115 7.44 16.41 -4.12
C LEU A 115 8.85 16.02 -4.60
N LEU A 116 9.02 14.88 -5.26
CA LEU A 116 10.26 14.46 -5.94
C LEU A 116 10.52 15.04 -7.36
N PRO A 117 9.54 15.35 -8.23
CA PRO A 117 9.74 16.12 -9.47
C PRO A 117 10.14 17.56 -9.12
N ASP A 118 9.88 17.94 -7.89
CA ASP A 118 10.13 19.23 -7.29
C ASP A 118 11.62 19.47 -7.05
N HIS A 119 12.46 18.46 -6.87
CA HIS A 119 13.91 18.70 -6.88
C HIS A 119 14.38 19.17 -8.27
N HIS A 120 13.81 18.62 -9.34
CA HIS A 120 14.13 19.04 -10.71
C HIS A 120 13.45 20.36 -11.06
N LYS A 121 12.17 20.55 -10.72
CA LYS A 121 11.45 21.82 -10.89
C LYS A 121 12.05 22.95 -10.05
N ARG A 122 12.33 22.75 -8.76
CA ARG A 122 12.99 23.75 -7.90
C ARG A 122 14.41 24.03 -8.37
N LYS A 123 15.19 23.04 -8.79
CA LYS A 123 16.49 23.31 -9.45
C LYS A 123 16.30 24.12 -10.73
N MET A 124 15.30 23.80 -11.55
CA MET A 124 15.00 24.59 -12.74
C MET A 124 14.53 26.00 -12.42
N GLU A 125 13.75 26.20 -11.36
CA GLU A 125 13.30 27.51 -10.89
C GLU A 125 14.45 28.30 -10.27
N GLU A 126 15.32 27.67 -9.49
CA GLU A 126 16.55 28.26 -8.95
C GLU A 126 17.50 28.67 -10.08
N GLU A 127 17.72 27.80 -11.07
CA GLU A 127 18.54 28.12 -12.24
C GLU A 127 17.89 29.20 -13.13
N LYS A 128 16.55 29.19 -13.30
CA LYS A 128 15.82 30.27 -13.97
C LYS A 128 15.90 31.59 -13.22
N LEU A 129 15.85 31.56 -11.88
CA LEU A 129 15.94 32.72 -11.03
C LEU A 129 17.36 33.29 -11.04
N LYS A 130 18.39 32.44 -11.00
CA LYS A 130 19.80 32.83 -11.22
C LYS A 130 19.97 33.48 -12.59
N LEU A 131 19.38 32.91 -13.64
CA LEU A 131 19.44 33.47 -14.99
C LEU A 131 18.71 34.82 -15.07
N ALA A 132 17.56 34.98 -14.41
CA ALA A 132 16.85 36.24 -14.32
C ALA A 132 17.65 37.30 -13.54
N GLN A 133 18.31 36.91 -12.44
CA GLN A 133 19.20 37.78 -11.68
C GLN A 133 20.41 38.21 -12.52
N LEU A 134 21.03 37.29 -13.27
CA LEU A 134 22.12 37.58 -14.21
C LEU A 134 21.70 38.55 -15.33
N LYS A 135 20.46 38.42 -15.83
CA LYS A 135 19.91 39.32 -16.87
C LYS A 135 19.57 40.71 -16.34
N VAL A 136 19.14 40.82 -15.09
CA VAL A 136 18.84 42.11 -14.43
C VAL A 136 20.14 42.82 -14.00
N GLN A 137 21.18 42.06 -13.64
CA GLN A 137 22.52 42.56 -13.32
C GLN A 137 23.36 42.72 -14.61
N GLY A 138 23.02 43.71 -15.43
CA GLY A 138 23.55 43.89 -16.80
C GLY A 138 25.06 43.64 -17.00
N ASP A 139 25.36 42.92 -18.09
CA ASP A 139 26.65 42.70 -18.75
C ASP A 139 27.84 42.37 -17.85
N LYS A 140 28.09 41.05 -17.70
CA LYS A 140 29.41 40.40 -17.89
C LYS A 140 29.24 38.88 -17.88
N ASP A 141 29.77 38.25 -18.93
CA ASP A 141 29.95 36.80 -19.11
C ASP A 141 28.81 36.03 -19.80
N ASN A 142 28.76 36.21 -21.12
CA ASN A 142 28.01 35.40 -22.10
C ASN A 142 28.38 33.88 -22.04
N GLU A 143 29.49 33.52 -21.40
CA GLU A 143 29.86 32.12 -21.11
C GLU A 143 29.03 31.52 -19.98
N LYS A 144 28.75 32.27 -18.90
CA LYS A 144 27.99 31.75 -17.75
C LYS A 144 26.52 31.50 -18.09
N GLU A 145 25.92 32.32 -18.96
CA GLU A 145 24.58 32.06 -19.48
C GLU A 145 24.53 30.78 -20.34
N LYS A 146 25.58 30.50 -21.13
CA LYS A 146 25.65 29.30 -21.97
C LYS A 146 25.81 28.03 -21.13
N ASP A 147 26.61 28.06 -20.07
CA ASP A 147 26.81 26.93 -19.18
C ASP A 147 25.52 26.56 -18.41
N VAL A 148 24.80 27.56 -17.91
CA VAL A 148 23.50 27.35 -17.24
C VAL A 148 22.44 26.84 -18.23
N ALA A 149 22.41 27.38 -19.46
CA ALA A 149 21.50 26.90 -20.51
C ALA A 149 21.82 25.47 -20.97
N ALA A 150 23.09 25.07 -20.96
CA ALA A 150 23.51 23.70 -21.26
C ALA A 150 23.11 22.73 -20.14
N ALA A 151 23.28 23.11 -18.87
CA ALA A 151 22.85 22.34 -17.72
C ALA A 151 21.33 22.10 -17.71
N LEU A 152 20.54 23.13 -18.03
CA LEU A 152 19.08 23.02 -18.14
C LEU A 152 18.64 22.06 -19.26
N ARG A 153 19.29 22.09 -20.43
CA ARG A 153 19.01 21.15 -21.52
C ARG A 153 19.34 19.70 -21.15
N GLY A 154 20.44 19.47 -20.44
CA GLY A 154 20.81 18.15 -19.95
C GLY A 154 19.79 17.57 -18.97
N LEU A 155 19.22 18.42 -18.10
CA LEU A 155 18.20 18.02 -17.14
C LEU A 155 16.85 17.70 -17.81
N VAL A 156 16.44 18.49 -18.81
CA VAL A 156 15.19 18.26 -19.56
C VAL A 156 15.26 16.94 -20.33
N ASN A 157 16.36 16.70 -21.05
CA ASN A 157 16.54 15.45 -21.81
C ASN A 157 16.64 14.21 -20.90
N GLY A 158 17.14 14.35 -19.68
CA GLY A 158 17.20 13.26 -18.70
C GLY A 158 15.83 12.91 -18.10
N ILE A 159 14.91 13.87 -18.02
CA ILE A 159 13.53 13.64 -17.57
C ILE A 159 12.77 12.86 -18.66
N ASP A 160 12.87 13.28 -19.92
CA ASP A 160 12.18 12.64 -21.06
C ASP A 160 12.65 11.18 -21.30
N ALA A 161 13.85 10.83 -20.85
CA ALA A 161 14.40 9.47 -20.95
C ALA A 161 13.95 8.53 -19.81
N GLN A 162 13.36 9.05 -18.72
CA GLN A 162 12.85 8.24 -17.61
C GLN A 162 11.33 8.07 -17.63
N THR A 163 10.63 8.78 -18.53
CA THR A 163 9.18 8.71 -18.74
C THR A 163 8.75 7.81 -19.91
N ASN A 164 9.67 7.03 -20.50
CA ASN A 164 9.40 5.99 -21.50
C ASN A 164 9.81 4.60 -21.00
#